data_AF-A0A9D8U7T6-F1
#
_entry.id   AF-A0A9D8U7T6-F1
#
_cell.length_a   1.000
_cell.length_b   1.000
_cell.length_c   1.000
_cell.angle_alpha   90.00
_cell.angle_beta   90.00
_cell.angle_gamma   90.00
#
_symmetry.space_group_name_H-M   'P 1'
#
loop_
_entity.id
_entity.type
_entity.pdbx_description
1 polymer ?
#
loop_
_entity_poly.entity_id
_entity_poly.type
_entity_poly.pdbx_seq_one_letter_code
_entity_poly.pdbx_strand_id
1 'polypeptide(L)' 'MGAQTIRFLIQVGFALVAIPAVVYVPAPYGPTLSLFLLVFGLWLGRRVFKRLATPDEVKADLRQRVDEGP' A
#
# COMPACT_ATOMS: atom_id res chain seq x y z
N MET A 1 14.90 -1.49 -9.36
CA MET A 1 13.74 -1.56 -8.45
C MET A 1 12.50 -1.60 -9.32
N GLY A 2 11.71 -2.70 -9.25
CA GLY A 2 10.49 -2.85 -10.06
C GLY A 2 9.30 -2.08 -9.47
N ALA A 3 8.24 -1.90 -10.24
CA ALA A 3 7.04 -1.19 -9.79
C ALA A 3 6.38 -1.85 -8.57
N GLN A 4 6.50 -3.18 -8.45
CA GLN A 4 6.01 -3.94 -7.30
C GLN A 4 6.78 -3.61 -6.01
N THR A 5 8.11 -3.46 -6.10
CA THR A 5 8.93 -3.02 -4.95
C THR A 5 8.52 -1.63 -4.50
N ILE A 6 8.26 -0.70 -5.43
CA ILE A 6 7.81 0.65 -5.10
C ILE A 6 6.44 0.62 -4.39
N ARG A 7 5.49 -0.17 -4.90
CA ARG A 7 4.19 -0.36 -4.24
C ARG A 7 4.35 -0.88 -2.81
N PHE A 8 5.20 -1.89 -2.62
CA PHE A 8 5.48 -2.46 -1.29
C PHE A 8 6.09 -1.42 -0.35
N LEU A 9 7.10 -0.67 -0.79
CA LEU A 9 7.74 0.38 0.02
C LEU A 9 6.76 1.47 0.44
N ILE A 10 5.85 1.88 -0.46
CA ILE A 10 4.78 2.82 -0.12
C ILE A 10 3.89 2.21 0.97
N GLN A 11 3.40 0.98 0.78
CA GLN A 11 2.51 0.33 1.76
C GLN A 11 3.17 0.17 3.13
N VAL A 12 4.43 -0.28 3.17
CA VAL A 12 5.22 -0.42 4.40
C VAL A 12 5.44 0.93 5.07
N GLY A 13 5.79 1.97 4.31
CA GLY A 13 5.98 3.32 4.84
C GLY A 13 4.72 3.85 5.52
N PHE A 14 3.56 3.70 4.88
CA PHE A 14 2.28 4.09 5.48
C PHE A 14 1.93 3.24 6.71
N ALA A 15 2.17 1.93 6.69
CA ALA A 15 1.93 1.06 7.83
C ALA A 15 2.80 1.45 9.05
N LEU A 16 4.09 1.74 8.82
CA LEU A 16 5.01 2.16 9.86
C LEU A 16 4.63 3.50 10.50
N VAL A 17 3.96 4.39 9.77
CA VAL A 17 3.43 5.66 10.32
C VAL A 17 2.06 5.47 10.97
N ALA A 18 1.24 4.56 10.46
CA ALA A 18 -0.11 4.31 10.98
C ALA A 18 -0.10 3.72 12.40
N ILE A 19 0.90 2.89 12.75
CA ILE A 19 1.05 2.30 14.08
C ILE A 19 1.26 3.38 15.17
N PRO A 20 2.30 4.24 15.10
CA PRO A 20 2.50 5.29 16.07
C PRO A 20 1.37 6.33 16.06
N ALA A 21 0.69 6.53 14.93
CA ALA A 21 -0.47 7.42 14.86
C ALA A 21 -1.60 7.01 15.81
N VAL A 22 -1.80 5.70 16.09
CA VAL A 22 -2.79 5.26 17.08
C VAL A 22 -2.36 5.59 18.51
N VAL A 23 -1.05 5.52 18.79
CA VAL A 23 -0.50 5.63 20.15
C VAL A 23 -0.31 7.09 20.57
N TYR A 24 0.23 7.92 19.67
CA TYR A 24 0.66 9.28 20.01
C TYR A 24 -0.41 10.35 19.73
N VAL A 25 -1.44 10.03 18.94
CA VAL A 25 -2.51 10.99 18.64
C VAL A 25 -3.66 10.81 19.63
N PRO A 26 -4.15 11.90 20.26
CA PRO A 26 -5.26 11.82 21.19
C PRO A 26 -6.51 11.18 20.58
N ALA A 27 -7.22 10.38 21.38
CA ALA A 27 -8.52 9.86 21.01
C ALA A 27 -9.52 11.03 20.83
N PRO A 28 -10.46 10.93 19.86
CA PRO A 28 -10.73 9.79 18.98
C PRO A 28 -9.94 9.79 17.65
N TYR A 29 -9.02 10.73 17.47
CA TYR A 29 -8.41 11.01 16.17
C TYR A 29 -7.33 9.99 15.77
N GLY A 30 -6.63 9.37 16.73
CA GLY A 30 -5.58 8.37 16.44
C GLY A 30 -6.05 7.19 15.60
N PRO A 31 -7.10 6.45 16.00
CA PRO A 31 -7.66 5.35 15.21
C PRO A 31 -8.12 5.80 13.81
N THR A 32 -8.80 6.94 13.73
CA THR A 32 -9.32 7.47 12.45
C THR A 32 -8.19 7.85 11.50
N LEU A 33 -7.16 8.51 12.02
CA LEU A 33 -5.97 8.90 11.25
C LEU A 33 -5.19 7.67 10.79
N SER A 34 -5.01 6.68 11.66
CA SER A 34 -4.33 5.42 11.32
C SER A 34 -5.06 4.69 10.20
N LEU A 35 -6.40 4.57 10.29
CA LEU A 35 -7.21 3.98 9.23
C LEU A 35 -7.06 4.74 7.92
N PHE A 36 -7.11 6.08 7.97
CA PHE A 36 -6.91 6.92 6.80
C PHE A 36 -5.53 6.70 6.16
N LEU A 37 -4.46 6.65 6.96
CA LEU A 37 -3.09 6.40 6.48
C LEU A 37 -2.97 5.03 5.80
N LEU A 38 -3.57 3.98 6.37
CA LEU A 38 -3.55 2.64 5.78
C LEU A 38 -4.30 2.59 4.44
N VAL A 39 -5.53 3.11 4.40
CA VAL A 39 -6.35 3.14 3.18
C VAL A 39 -5.69 3.99 2.10
N PHE A 40 -5.15 5.15 2.48
CA PHE A 40 -4.46 6.04 1.55
C PHE A 40 -3.16 5.42 1.03
N GLY A 41 -2.39 4.74 1.88
CA GLY A 41 -1.18 4.01 1.47
C GLY A 41 -1.47 2.89 0.47
N LEU A 42 -2.57 2.15 0.67
CA LEU A 42 -3.03 1.13 -0.28
C LEU A 42 -3.46 1.76 -1.62
N TRP A 43 -4.24 2.83 -1.57
CA TRP A 43 -4.69 3.56 -2.75
C TRP A 43 -3.51 4.15 -3.54
N LEU A 44 -2.58 4.81 -2.86
CA LEU A 44 -1.42 5.43 -3.46
C LEU A 44 -0.47 4.39 -4.05
N GLY A 45 -0.19 3.30 -3.32
CA GLY A 45 0.62 2.20 -3.83
C GLY A 45 0.04 1.59 -5.12
N ARG A 46 -1.28 1.42 -5.18
CA ARG A 46 -1.98 0.95 -6.40
C ARG A 46 -1.94 1.99 -7.53
N ARG A 47 -2.12 3.28 -7.21
CA ARG A 47 -2.07 4.39 -8.18
C ARG A 47 -0.68 4.50 -8.81
N VAL A 48 0.37 4.41 -8.00
CA VAL A 48 1.77 4.49 -8.42
C VAL A 48 2.15 3.25 -9.25
N PHE A 49 1.79 2.05 -8.80
CA PHE A 49 2.01 0.82 -9.58
C PHE A 49 1.40 0.94 -10.98
N LYS A 50 0.14 1.36 -11.10
CA LYS A 50 -0.49 1.55 -12.42
C LYS A 50 0.17 2.59 -13.31
N ARG A 51 0.91 3.56 -12.75
CA ARG A 51 1.59 4.60 -13.52
C ARG A 51 3.00 4.19 -13.94
N LEU A 52 3.68 3.36 -13.15
CA LEU A 52 5.09 3.02 -13.36
C LEU A 52 5.28 1.61 -13.93
N ALA A 53 4.32 0.69 -13.72
CA ALA A 53 4.47 -0.69 -14.12
C ALA A 53 4.50 -0.84 -15.64
N THR A 54 5.46 -1.62 -16.13
CA THR A 54 5.52 -2.03 -17.53
C THR A 54 4.47 -3.12 -17.83
N PRO A 55 4.11 -3.34 -19.10
CA PRO A 55 3.14 -4.38 -19.48
C PRO A 55 3.52 -5.78 -18.96
N ASP A 56 4.82 -6.09 -18.92
CA ASP A 56 5.34 -7.36 -18.42
C ASP A 56 5.16 -7.49 -16.90
N GLU A 57 5.40 -6.43 -16.14
CA GLU A 57 5.16 -6.41 -14.68
C GLU A 57 3.67 -6.55 -14.36
N VAL A 58 2.78 -5.92 -15.15
CA VAL A 58 1.33 -6.08 -14.97
C VAL A 58 0.89 -7.50 -15.28
N LYS A 59 1.43 -8.12 -16.33
CA LYS A 59 1.15 -9.52 -16.68
C LYS A 59 1.64 -10.49 -15.61
N ALA A 60 2.80 -10.22 -15.02
CA ALA A 60 3.33 -11.00 -13.90
C ALA A 60 2.46 -10.87 -12.64
N ASP A 61 2.05 -9.65 -12.25
CA ASP A 61 1.13 -9.42 -11.12
C ASP A 61 -0.24 -10.10 -11.35
N LEU A 62 -0.75 -10.11 -12.59
CA LEU A 62 -1.99 -10.82 -12.92
C LEU A 62 -1.84 -12.34 -12.85
N ARG A 63 -0.74 -12.90 -13.37
CA ARG A 63 -0.45 -14.34 -13.25
C ARG A 63 -0.34 -14.76 -11.80
N GLN A 64 0.40 -14.01 -10.99
CA GLN A 64 0.53 -14.29 -9.56
C GLN A 64 -0.85 -14.38 -8.87
N ARG A 65 -1.76 -13.45 -9.15
CA ARG A 65 -3.12 -13.46 -8.57
C ARG A 65 -3.98 -14.64 -9.05
N VAL A 66 -3.77 -15.09 -10.28
CA VAL A 66 -4.47 -16.25 -10.83
C VAL A 66 -3.93 -17.54 -10.21
N ASP A 67 -2.61 -17.63 -10.06
CA ASP A 67 -1.93 -18.79 -9.47
C ASP A 67 -2.19 -18.91 -7.95
N GLU A 68 -2.35 -17.79 -7.24
CA GLU A 68 -2.64 -17.78 -5.80
C GLU A 68 -4.09 -18.15 -5.46
N GLY A 69 -5.04 -18.06 -6.41
CA GLY A 69 -6.45 -18.46 -6.23
C GLY A 69 -7.19 -17.71 -5.10
N PRO A 70 -8.54 -17.83 -5.02
CA PRO A 70 -9.31 -17.35 -3.86
C PRO A 70 -9.05 -18.16 -2.58
#